data_AF-A0A085L656-F1
#
_entry.id   AF-A0A085L656-F1
#
_cell.length_a   1.000
_cell.length_b   1.000
_cell.length_c   1.000
_cell.angle_alpha   90.00
_cell.angle_beta   90.00
_cell.angle_gamma   90.00
#
_symmetry.space_group_name_H-M   'P 1'
#
loop_
_entity.id
_entity.type
_entity.pdbx_description
1 polymer ?
#
loop_
_entity_poly.entity_id
_entity_poly.type
_entity_poly.pdbx_seq_one_letter_code
_entity_poly.pdbx_strand_id
1 'polypeptide(L)'
;MWGGRLLLLSPFSEKQCRVTAQNSLLRNRFVCTIADEIFIPYAAPGSKTEKFCIEILAGNKPLFTLDNDYNSCLIAQGANPVRLDSIPERWK
;
A
#
# COMPACT_ATOMS: atom_id res chain seq x y z
N MET A 1 -25.74 4.29 17.94
CA MET A 1 -25.26 5.48 17.20
C MET A 1 -23.85 5.20 16.72
N TRP A 2 -23.66 4.73 15.49
CA TRP A 2 -22.32 4.51 14.93
C TRP A 2 -21.85 5.85 14.37
N GLY A 3 -21.00 6.55 15.14
CA GLY A 3 -20.48 7.86 14.77
C GLY A 3 -19.45 7.73 13.66
N GLY A 4 -19.90 7.86 12.40
CA GLY A 4 -19.05 7.88 11.22
C GLY A 4 -18.15 9.11 11.19
N ARG A 5 -17.03 9.06 11.92
CA ARG A 5 -15.99 10.09 11.88
C ARG A 5 -14.98 9.71 10.81
N LEU A 6 -14.75 10.61 9.86
CA LEU A 6 -13.74 10.48 8.81
C LEU A 6 -12.70 11.56 9.01
N LEU A 7 -11.42 11.18 8.97
CA LEU A 7 -10.29 12.11 8.94
C LEU A 7 -9.75 12.19 7.51
N LEU A 8 -9.75 13.39 6.93
CA LEU A 8 -9.13 13.65 5.64
C LEU A 8 -7.78 14.35 5.87
N LEU A 9 -6.70 13.73 5.39
CA LEU A 9 -5.35 14.28 5.47
C LEU A 9 -4.81 14.55 4.08
N SER A 10 -4.09 15.66 3.93
CA SER A 10 -3.37 16.02 2.70
C SER A 10 -1.94 16.44 3.05
N PRO A 11 -0.91 15.82 2.47
CA PRO A 11 0.46 16.29 2.61
C PRO A 11 0.78 17.48 1.69
N PHE A 12 -0.20 18.02 0.97
CA PHE A 12 -0.02 19.07 -0.03
C PHE A 12 -0.47 20.44 0.48
N SER A 13 0.21 21.49 0.03
CA SER A 13 -0.25 22.86 0.23
C SER A 13 -1.49 23.16 -0.62
N GLU A 14 -2.23 24.20 -0.24
CA GLU A 14 -3.47 24.63 -0.92
C GLU A 14 -3.29 24.95 -2.41
N LYS A 15 -2.07 25.31 -2.82
CA LYS A 15 -1.76 25.67 -4.21
C LYS A 15 -1.58 24.45 -5.12
N GLN A 16 -1.48 23.25 -4.56
CA GLN A 16 -1.22 22.03 -5.33
C GLN A 16 -2.51 21.37 -5.79
N CYS A 17 -3.03 21.82 -6.94
CA CYS A 17 -4.30 21.30 -7.48
C CYS A 17 -4.12 20.21 -8.55
N ARG A 18 -2.92 20.09 -9.14
CA ARG A 18 -2.70 19.19 -10.27
C ARG A 18 -2.37 17.78 -9.81
N VAL A 19 -3.13 16.80 -10.30
CA VAL A 19 -2.79 15.37 -10.18
C VAL A 19 -1.66 15.05 -11.15
N THR A 20 -0.50 14.66 -10.62
CA THR A 20 0.67 14.22 -11.38
C THR A 20 1.14 12.86 -10.86
N ALA A 21 1.99 12.17 -11.62
CA ALA A 21 2.60 10.92 -11.17
C ALA A 21 3.43 11.13 -9.90
N GLN A 22 4.17 12.23 -9.82
CA GLN A 22 4.99 12.59 -8.65
C GLN A 22 4.13 12.85 -7.41
N ASN A 23 3.01 13.58 -7.55
CA ASN A 23 2.10 13.82 -6.43
C ASN A 23 1.40 12.52 -6.00
N SER A 24 1.04 11.66 -6.96
CA SER A 24 0.47 10.36 -6.64
C SER A 24 1.45 9.50 -5.82
N LEU A 25 2.74 9.52 -6.18
CA LEU A 25 3.78 8.82 -5.43
C LEU A 25 3.96 9.41 -4.02
N LEU A 26 4.00 10.74 -3.89
CA LEU A 26 4.12 11.41 -2.59
C LEU A 26 2.95 11.08 -1.65
N ARG A 27 1.70 11.16 -2.16
CA ARG A 27 0.51 10.77 -1.39
C ARG A 27 0.57 9.30 -0.99
N ASN A 28 0.91 8.40 -1.91
CA ASN A 28 0.97 6.97 -1.61
C ASN A 28 2.02 6.68 -0.54
N ARG A 29 3.19 7.33 -0.61
CA ARG A 29 4.20 7.25 0.44
C ARG A 29 3.68 7.76 1.78
N PHE A 30 2.99 8.90 1.79
CA PHE A 30 2.37 9.44 3.01
C PHE A 30 1.39 8.44 3.65
N VAL A 31 0.49 7.84 2.87
CA VAL A 31 -0.44 6.80 3.33
C VAL A 31 0.31 5.59 3.88
N CYS A 32 1.30 5.09 3.14
CA CYS A 32 2.13 3.97 3.59
C CYS A 32 2.89 4.29 4.87
N THR A 33 3.36 5.52 5.07
CA THR A 33 4.08 5.94 6.28
C THR A 33 3.19 5.92 7.53
N ILE A 34 1.92 6.30 7.42
CA ILE A 34 1.00 6.35 8.58
C ILE A 34 0.27 5.02 8.85
N ALA A 35 0.26 4.09 7.91
CA ALA A 35 -0.39 2.78 8.09
C ALA A 35 0.47 1.83 8.95
N ASP A 36 -0.17 1.07 9.84
CA ASP A 36 0.50 0.01 10.61
C ASP A 36 0.84 -1.20 9.72
N GLU A 37 -0.09 -1.56 8.84
CA GLU A 37 0.02 -2.66 7.88
C GLU A 37 -0.43 -2.21 6.49
N ILE A 38 0.19 -2.74 5.45
CA ILE A 38 -0.09 -2.38 4.05
C ILE A 38 -0.52 -3.64 3.31
N PHE A 39 -1.64 -3.58 2.60
CA PHE A 39 -2.09 -4.66 1.73
C PHE A 39 -2.11 -4.22 0.26
N ILE A 40 -1.39 -4.94 -0.59
CA ILE A 40 -1.32 -4.72 -2.03
C ILE A 40 -1.89 -5.96 -2.73
N PRO A 41 -3.12 -5.90 -3.25
CA PRO A 41 -3.75 -7.08 -3.86
C PRO A 41 -3.05 -7.51 -5.15
N TYR A 42 -2.49 -6.56 -5.90
CA TYR A 42 -1.83 -6.81 -7.17
C TYR A 42 -0.81 -5.72 -7.51
N ALA A 43 0.36 -6.13 -7.97
CA ALA A 43 1.30 -5.27 -8.68
C ALA A 43 1.81 -5.98 -9.92
N ALA A 44 1.57 -5.42 -11.11
CA ALA A 44 2.07 -6.02 -12.34
C ALA A 44 3.62 -6.06 -12.34
N PRO A 45 4.25 -7.13 -12.84
CA PRO A 45 5.70 -7.19 -12.99
C PRO A 45 6.26 -6.01 -13.79
N GLY A 46 7.35 -5.40 -13.30
CA GLY A 46 7.99 -4.22 -13.88
C GLY A 46 7.23 -2.90 -13.69
N SER A 47 6.07 -2.92 -13.03
CA SER A 47 5.21 -1.74 -12.90
C SER A 47 5.75 -0.70 -11.90
N LYS A 48 5.18 0.50 -11.97
CA LYS A 48 5.45 1.56 -10.97
C LYS A 48 4.99 1.14 -9.57
N THR A 49 3.90 0.36 -9.48
CA THR A 49 3.39 -0.14 -8.21
C THR A 49 4.35 -1.15 -7.61
N GLU A 50 4.89 -2.08 -8.41
CA GLU A 50 5.89 -3.05 -7.95
C GLU A 50 7.13 -2.34 -7.40
N LYS A 51 7.71 -1.42 -8.18
CA LYS A 51 8.87 -0.62 -7.76
C LYS A 51 8.61 0.15 -6.46
N PHE A 52 7.42 0.71 -6.32
CA PHE A 52 7.01 1.38 -5.09
C PHE A 52 6.88 0.41 -3.90
N CYS A 53 6.31 -0.78 -4.09
CA CYS A 53 6.20 -1.78 -3.03
C CYS A 53 7.58 -2.26 -2.54
N ILE A 54 8.52 -2.45 -3.46
CA ILE A 54 9.92 -2.80 -3.13
C ILE A 54 10.56 -1.71 -2.26
N GLU A 55 10.33 -0.44 -2.60
CA GLU A 55 10.79 0.68 -1.78
C GLU A 55 10.17 0.68 -0.37
N ILE A 56 8.88 0.38 -0.26
CA ILE A 56 8.19 0.27 1.04
C ILE A 56 8.72 -0.91 1.87
N LEU A 57 8.97 -2.06 1.24
CA LEU A 57 9.57 -3.24 1.88
C LEU A 57 10.95 -2.92 2.45
N ALA A 58 11.76 -2.11 1.74
CA ALA A 58 13.06 -1.66 2.23
C ALA A 58 12.96 -0.80 3.51
N GLY A 59 11.80 -0.20 3.77
CA GLY A 59 11.49 0.56 4.99
C GLY A 59 11.02 -0.27 6.18
N ASN A 60 11.07 -1.62 6.10
CA ASN A 60 10.62 -2.56 7.14
C ASN A 60 9.15 -2.41 7.57
N LYS A 61 8.27 -1.87 6.70
CA LYS A 61 6.83 -1.83 6.98
C LYS A 61 6.19 -3.18 6.63
N PRO A 62 5.29 -3.74 7.46
CA PRO A 62 4.57 -4.96 7.12
C PRO A 62 3.75 -4.77 5.85
N LEU A 63 4.18 -5.43 4.77
CA LEU A 63 3.47 -5.46 3.50
C LEU A 63 2.93 -6.87 3.26
N PHE A 64 1.65 -6.95 2.96
CA PHE A 64 0.92 -8.17 2.66
C PHE A 64 0.44 -8.14 1.21
N THR A 65 0.37 -9.31 0.58
CA THR A 65 -0.11 -9.44 -0.80
C THR A 65 -0.86 -10.75 -1.00
N LEU A 66 -1.55 -10.91 -2.13
CA LEU A 66 -2.21 -12.18 -2.44
C LEU A 66 -1.19 -13.24 -2.83
N ASP A 67 -1.37 -14.44 -2.28
CA ASP A 67 -0.62 -15.64 -2.61
C ASP A 67 -0.95 -16.14 -4.03
N ASN A 68 -0.30 -15.54 -5.04
CA ASN A 68 -0.43 -15.92 -6.45
C ASN A 68 0.83 -15.57 -7.26
N ASP A 69 0.94 -16.15 -8.45
CA ASP A 69 2.11 -15.98 -9.32
C ASP A 69 2.34 -14.54 -9.77
N TYR A 70 1.27 -13.74 -9.88
CA TYR A 70 1.37 -12.34 -10.28
C TYR A 70 2.10 -11.48 -9.24
N ASN A 71 2.04 -11.85 -7.97
CA ASN A 71 2.71 -11.16 -6.87
C ASN A 71 4.01 -11.87 -6.43
N SER A 72 4.45 -12.90 -7.15
CA SER A 72 5.67 -13.67 -6.84
C SER A 72 6.90 -12.79 -6.61
N CYS A 73 7.04 -11.71 -7.40
CA CYS A 73 8.10 -10.72 -7.20
C CYS A 73 8.03 -10.05 -5.82
N LEU A 74 6.84 -9.60 -5.40
CA LEU A 74 6.68 -8.98 -4.08
C LEU A 74 6.97 -9.96 -2.95
N ILE A 75 6.49 -11.20 -3.08
CA ILE A 75 6.74 -12.27 -2.10
C ILE A 75 8.26 -12.55 -2.00
N ALA A 76 8.95 -12.65 -3.14
CA ALA A 76 10.40 -12.83 -3.18
C ALA A 76 11.18 -11.65 -2.56
N GLN A 77 10.59 -10.45 -2.53
CA GLN A 77 11.16 -9.25 -1.92
C GLN A 77 10.79 -9.09 -0.43
N GLY A 78 10.05 -10.05 0.15
CA GLY A 78 9.71 -10.06 1.58
C GLY A 78 8.28 -9.65 1.92
N ALA A 79 7.38 -9.56 0.94
CA ALA A 79 5.96 -9.40 1.22
C ALA A 79 5.38 -10.67 1.87
N ASN A 80 4.44 -10.48 2.79
CA ASN A 80 3.74 -11.57 3.48
C ASN A 80 2.57 -12.05 2.62
N PRO A 81 2.58 -13.29 2.11
CA PRO A 81 1.47 -13.82 1.33
C PRO A 81 0.24 -14.07 2.22
N VAL A 82 -0.93 -13.70 1.72
CA VAL A 82 -2.23 -13.93 2.34
C VAL A 82 -3.14 -14.62 1.34
N ARG A 83 -3.89 -15.61 1.82
CA ARG A 83 -4.93 -16.28 1.06
C ARG A 83 -6.29 -15.65 1.38
N LEU A 84 -7.14 -15.48 0.37
CA LEU A 84 -8.47 -14.88 0.54
C LEU A 84 -9.38 -15.70 1.48
N ASP A 85 -9.19 -17.02 1.51
CA ASP A 85 -9.89 -17.94 2.41
C ASP A 85 -9.40 -17.84 3.88
N SER A 86 -8.30 -17.13 4.12
CA SER A 86 -7.55 -17.13 5.39
C SER A 86 -7.09 -15.72 5.77
N ILE A 87 -7.98 -14.72 5.63
CA ILE A 87 -7.68 -13.33 6.03
C ILE A 87 -7.52 -13.25 7.56
N PRO A 88 -6.51 -12.54 8.09
CA PRO A 88 -6.32 -12.38 9.52
C PRO A 88 -7.56 -11.81 10.22
N GLU A 89 -7.96 -12.39 11.36
CA GLU A 89 -9.10 -11.90 12.16
C GLU A 89 -8.96 -10.43 12.55
N ARG A 90 -7.74 -9.94 12.75
CA ARG A 90 -7.47 -8.53 13.08
C ARG A 90 -7.86 -7.53 11.98
N TRP A 91 -8.14 -7.99 10.75
CA TRP A 91 -8.58 -7.14 9.64
C TRP A 91 -10.11 -7.11 9.47
N LYS A 92 -10.85 -7.91 10.25
CA LYS A 92 -12.31 -7.93 10.25
C LYS A 92 -12.86 -6.95 11.29
#